data_AF-A0A7J3NUA1-F1
#
_entry.id   AF-A0A7J3NUA1-F1
#
_cell.length_a   1.000
_cell.length_b   1.000
_cell.length_c   1.000
_cell.angle_alpha   90.00
_cell.angle_beta   90.00
_cell.angle_gamma   90.00
#
_symmetry.space_group_name_H-M   'P 1'
#
loop_
_entity.id
_entity.type
_entity.pdbx_description
1 polymer ?
#
loop_
_entity_poly.entity_id
_entity_poly.type
_entity_poly.pdbx_seq_one_letter_code
_entity_poly.pdbx_strand_id
1 'polypeptide(L)'
;MRKAMMKSTVLSVTILMLFMAVFPLNIVKSQSIYSVEWVNHRISILHNGFILVNDTVKLVSQSLDHFLIGFPSKYAQYLVDYAAFDTASGVRFSITPGVQVEGGRRDIYFLKVNLDGKASQVLT
;
A
#
# COMPACT_ATOMS: atom_id res chain seq x y z
N MET A 1 -5.91 46.49 15.50
CA MET A 1 -5.03 45.36 15.12
C MET A 1 -5.56 44.00 15.59
N ARG A 2 -5.98 43.80 16.86
CA ARG A 2 -6.52 42.51 17.38
C ARG A 2 -7.67 41.88 16.55
N LYS A 3 -8.63 42.69 16.08
CA LYS A 3 -9.77 42.20 15.27
C LYS A 3 -9.36 41.71 13.87
N ALA A 4 -8.32 42.30 13.28
CA ALA A 4 -7.79 41.86 11.99
C ALA A 4 -6.97 40.57 12.14
N MET A 5 -6.22 40.46 13.24
CA MET A 5 -5.48 39.25 13.61
C MET A 5 -6.43 38.06 13.82
N MET A 6 -7.54 38.26 14.53
CA MET A 6 -8.55 37.21 14.77
C MET A 6 -9.22 36.74 13.48
N LYS A 7 -9.55 37.66 12.56
CA LYS A 7 -10.09 37.31 11.24
C LYS A 7 -9.08 36.54 10.39
N SER A 8 -7.81 36.91 10.46
CA SER A 8 -6.71 36.20 9.77
C SER A 8 -6.54 34.78 10.31
N THR A 9 -6.60 34.59 11.63
CA THR A 9 -6.46 33.26 12.25
C THR A 9 -7.60 32.34 11.85
N VAL A 10 -8.85 32.84 11.89
CA VAL A 10 -10.01 32.06 11.45
C VAL A 10 -9.85 31.65 10.00
N LEU A 11 -9.48 32.58 9.10
CA LEU A 11 -9.27 32.29 7.69
C LEU A 11 -8.18 31.22 7.46
N SER A 12 -7.05 31.30 8.17
CA SER A 12 -5.98 30.32 8.05
C SER A 12 -6.39 28.92 8.51
N VAL A 13 -7.19 28.81 9.58
CA VAL A 13 -7.70 27.52 10.07
C VAL A 13 -8.72 26.92 9.10
N THR A 14 -9.59 27.75 8.53
CA THR A 14 -10.57 27.30 7.52
C THR A 14 -9.89 26.79 6.25
N ILE A 15 -8.85 27.48 5.77
CA ILE A 15 -8.06 27.05 4.60
C ILE A 15 -7.35 25.72 4.89
N LEU A 16 -6.77 25.55 6.09
CA LEU A 16 -6.11 24.32 6.48
C LEU A 16 -7.09 23.13 6.55
N MET A 17 -8.29 23.34 7.10
CA MET A 17 -9.34 22.31 7.13
C MET A 17 -9.82 21.95 5.73
N LEU A 18 -9.99 22.95 4.86
CA LEU A 18 -10.38 22.71 3.47
C LEU A 18 -9.30 21.90 2.74
N PHE A 19 -8.02 22.23 2.94
CA PHE A 19 -6.89 21.53 2.33
C PHE A 19 -6.83 20.06 2.75
N MET A 20 -7.11 19.74 4.03
CA MET A 20 -7.18 18.36 4.51
C MET A 20 -8.33 17.56 3.87
N ALA A 21 -9.44 18.20 3.51
CA ALA A 21 -10.57 17.56 2.85
C ALA A 21 -10.32 17.26 1.35
N VAL A 22 -9.34 17.91 0.71
CA VAL A 22 -9.03 17.71 -0.71
C VAL A 22 -7.94 16.65 -0.95
N PHE A 23 -7.36 16.04 0.09
CA PHE A 23 -6.52 14.87 -0.13
C PHE A 23 -7.42 13.65 -0.30
N PRO A 24 -7.63 13.14 -1.53
CA PRO A 24 -8.28 11.86 -1.67
C PRO A 24 -7.40 10.84 -0.95
N LEU A 25 -7.94 10.23 0.10
CA LEU A 25 -7.48 8.91 0.49
C LEU A 25 -7.63 8.07 -0.77
N ASN A 26 -6.51 7.75 -1.42
CA ASN A 26 -6.49 6.92 -2.61
C ASN A 26 -6.91 5.51 -2.19
N ILE A 27 -8.21 5.30 -2.02
CA ILE A 27 -8.81 3.99 -1.86
C ILE A 27 -8.67 3.33 -3.23
N VAL A 28 -7.59 2.58 -3.38
CA VAL A 28 -7.39 1.75 -4.56
C VAL A 28 -8.42 0.63 -4.49
N LYS A 29 -9.47 0.75 -5.30
CA LYS A 29 -10.42 -0.35 -5.50
C LYS A 29 -9.65 -1.47 -6.19
N SER A 30 -9.35 -2.51 -5.43
CA SER A 30 -8.95 -3.78 -5.99
C SER A 30 -10.18 -4.53 -6.54
N GLN A 31 -9.96 -5.64 -7.24
CA GLN A 31 -11.01 -6.58 -7.70
C GLN A 31 -12.11 -6.79 -6.65
N SER A 32 -13.34 -7.04 -7.10
CA SER A 32 -14.61 -7.06 -6.34
C SER A 32 -14.67 -7.90 -5.05
N ILE A 33 -13.61 -8.64 -4.75
CA ILE A 33 -13.42 -9.53 -3.60
C ILE A 33 -12.72 -8.88 -2.40
N TYR A 34 -12.00 -7.75 -2.58
CA TYR A 34 -11.41 -7.01 -1.47
C TYR A 34 -11.15 -5.54 -1.81
N SER A 35 -11.11 -4.68 -0.79
CA SER A 35 -10.67 -3.29 -0.92
C SER A 35 -9.35 -3.06 -0.20
N VAL A 36 -8.52 -2.19 -0.76
CA VAL A 36 -7.34 -1.66 -0.07
C VAL A 36 -7.77 -0.38 0.62
N GLU A 37 -7.77 -0.38 1.95
CA GLU A 37 -8.16 0.79 2.74
C GLU A 37 -7.04 1.83 2.75
N TRP A 38 -5.82 1.37 2.99
CA TRP A 38 -4.62 2.20 2.92
C TRP A 38 -3.37 1.39 2.64
N VAL A 39 -2.36 2.08 2.13
CA VAL A 39 -1.00 1.59 1.90
C VAL A 39 -0.04 2.61 2.50
N ASN A 40 0.87 2.14 3.35
CA ASN A 40 2.01 2.90 3.84
C ASN A 40 3.28 2.36 3.17
N HIS A 41 3.76 3.11 2.18
CA HIS A 41 4.89 2.73 1.34
C HIS A 41 6.16 3.44 1.81
N ARG A 42 7.20 2.67 2.14
CA ARG A 42 8.49 3.20 2.57
C ARG A 42 9.62 2.62 1.72
N ILE A 43 10.41 3.50 1.12
CA ILE A 43 11.65 3.16 0.43
C ILE A 43 12.83 3.59 1.30
N SER A 44 13.80 2.70 1.48
CA SER A 44 15.06 3.00 2.16
C SER A 44 16.23 2.52 1.30
N ILE A 45 17.31 3.30 1.25
CA ILE A 45 18.56 2.91 0.61
C ILE A 45 19.51 2.50 1.74
N LEU A 46 19.95 1.24 1.70
CA LEU A 46 20.88 0.67 2.65
C LEU A 46 22.31 1.12 2.34
N HIS A 47 23.20 1.06 3.33
CA HIS A 47 24.60 1.54 3.17
C HIS A 47 25.36 0.83 2.04
N ASN A 48 24.97 -0.41 1.74
CA ASN A 48 25.53 -1.27 0.71
C ASN A 48 24.88 -1.04 -0.67
N GLY A 49 24.05 0.00 -0.81
CA GLY A 49 23.40 0.39 -2.07
C GLY A 49 22.12 -0.38 -2.40
N PHE A 50 21.71 -1.35 -1.57
CA PHE A 50 20.46 -2.07 -1.79
C PHE A 50 19.26 -1.20 -1.45
N ILE A 51 18.18 -1.39 -2.20
CA ILE A 51 16.90 -0.70 -1.98
C ILE A 51 15.98 -1.64 -1.21
N LEU A 52 15.52 -1.19 -0.05
CA LEU A 52 14.48 -1.85 0.72
C LEU A 52 13.15 -1.12 0.46
N VAL A 53 12.18 -1.85 -0.07
CA VAL A 53 10.79 -1.41 -0.18
C VAL A 53 9.99 -2.13 0.90
N ASN A 54 9.30 -1.37 1.73
CA ASN A 54 8.51 -1.86 2.84
C ASN A 54 7.11 -1.25 2.75
N ASP A 55 6.13 -2.10 2.46
CA ASP A 55 4.75 -1.70 2.18
C ASP A 55 3.84 -2.31 3.22
N THR A 56 3.38 -1.51 4.18
CA THR A 56 2.31 -1.94 5.07
C THR A 56 0.97 -1.68 4.41
N VAL A 57 0.16 -2.71 4.24
CA VAL A 57 -1.14 -2.65 3.54
C VAL A 57 -2.24 -3.10 4.47
N LYS A 58 -3.35 -2.34 4.52
CA LYS A 58 -4.60 -2.79 5.15
C LYS A 58 -5.61 -3.21 4.10
N LEU A 59 -5.92 -4.50 4.11
CA LEU A 59 -6.92 -5.11 3.25
C LEU A 59 -8.22 -5.31 4.03
N VAL A 60 -9.33 -4.97 3.39
CA VAL A 60 -10.68 -5.22 3.91
C VAL A 60 -11.36 -6.24 3.00
N SER A 61 -11.68 -7.40 3.59
CA SER A 61 -12.42 -8.49 2.95
C SER A 61 -13.09 -9.38 4.01
N GLN A 62 -14.14 -10.09 3.59
CA GLN A 62 -14.77 -11.16 4.38
C GLN A 62 -13.90 -12.42 4.40
N SER A 63 -13.34 -12.77 3.24
CA SER A 63 -12.39 -13.87 3.07
C SER A 63 -11.59 -13.61 1.79
N LEU A 64 -10.28 -13.72 1.89
CA LEU A 64 -9.38 -13.49 0.76
C LEU A 64 -8.32 -14.59 0.72
N ASP A 65 -8.28 -15.33 -0.38
CA ASP A 65 -7.29 -16.40 -0.56
C ASP A 65 -5.91 -15.82 -0.87
N HIS A 66 -5.87 -14.75 -1.63
CA HIS A 66 -4.62 -14.12 -2.06
C HIS A 66 -4.84 -12.67 -2.52
N PHE A 67 -3.75 -11.93 -2.58
CA PHE A 67 -3.70 -10.66 -3.30
C PHE A 67 -2.44 -10.55 -4.13
N LEU A 68 -2.42 -9.58 -5.03
CA LEU A 68 -1.30 -9.33 -5.94
C LEU A 68 -0.61 -8.01 -5.61
N ILE A 69 0.72 -8.04 -5.54
CA ILE A 69 1.58 -6.86 -5.50
C ILE A 69 2.30 -6.78 -6.83
N GLY A 70 2.18 -5.64 -7.51
CA GLY A 70 2.80 -5.43 -8.82
C GLY A 70 3.89 -4.37 -8.76
N PHE A 71 5.00 -4.59 -9.46
CA PHE A 71 6.04 -3.58 -9.69
C PHE A 71 6.55 -3.63 -11.13
N PRO A 72 7.21 -2.57 -11.64
CA PRO A 72 7.69 -2.55 -13.02
C PRO A 72 8.63 -3.72 -13.34
N SER A 73 8.30 -4.47 -14.39
CA SER A 73 9.01 -5.67 -14.85
C SER A 73 10.51 -5.49 -15.07
N LYS A 74 10.95 -4.29 -15.46
CA LYS A 74 12.38 -3.92 -15.58
C LYS A 74 13.18 -4.13 -14.29
N TYR A 75 12.51 -4.17 -13.13
CA TYR A 75 13.14 -4.37 -11.84
C TYR A 75 13.15 -5.83 -11.37
N ALA A 76 12.43 -6.74 -12.05
CA ALA A 76 12.27 -8.12 -11.59
C ALA A 76 13.58 -8.88 -11.46
N GLN A 77 14.51 -8.67 -12.39
CA GLN A 77 15.85 -9.30 -12.37
C GLN A 77 16.74 -8.79 -11.23
N TYR A 78 16.40 -7.66 -10.61
CA TYR A 78 17.14 -7.07 -9.50
C TYR A 78 16.49 -7.35 -8.13
N LEU A 79 15.41 -8.14 -8.11
CA LEU A 79 14.77 -8.57 -6.87
C LEU A 79 15.66 -9.59 -6.17
N VAL A 80 16.11 -9.25 -4.97
CA VAL A 80 17.03 -10.08 -4.18
C VAL A 80 16.26 -10.98 -3.23
N ASP A 81 15.24 -10.43 -2.56
CA ASP A 81 14.43 -11.12 -1.58
C ASP A 81 13.04 -10.48 -1.50
N TYR A 82 12.07 -11.22 -0.99
CA TYR A 82 10.71 -10.78 -0.73
C TYR A 82 10.12 -11.54 0.45
N ALA A 83 9.38 -10.82 1.28
CA ALA A 83 8.67 -11.39 2.41
C ALA A 83 7.33 -10.66 2.58
N ALA A 84 6.35 -11.37 3.11
CA ALA A 84 5.09 -10.79 3.58
C ALA A 84 4.72 -11.45 4.90
N PHE A 85 4.24 -10.66 5.85
CA PHE A 85 3.80 -11.14 7.15
C PHE A 85 2.64 -10.31 7.70
N ASP A 86 1.88 -10.93 8.58
CA ASP A 86 0.82 -10.27 9.30
C ASP A 86 1.45 -9.38 10.38
N THR A 87 1.09 -8.10 10.40
CA THR A 87 1.73 -7.12 11.28
C THR A 87 1.38 -7.34 12.75
N ALA A 88 0.23 -7.97 13.04
CA ALA A 88 -0.22 -8.22 14.41
C ALA A 88 0.38 -9.49 15.01
N SER A 89 0.46 -10.56 14.21
CA SER A 89 0.87 -11.91 14.65
C SER A 89 2.31 -12.27 14.25
N GLY A 90 2.91 -11.56 13.30
CA GLY A 90 4.23 -11.87 12.76
C GLY A 90 4.26 -13.13 11.89
N VAL A 91 3.10 -13.75 11.63
CA VAL A 91 3.01 -14.96 10.80
C VAL A 91 3.34 -14.61 9.36
N ARG A 92 4.28 -15.35 8.77
CA ARG A 92 4.68 -15.19 7.38
C ARG A 92 3.68 -15.81 6.41
N PHE A 93 3.48 -15.13 5.29
CA PHE A 93 2.68 -15.61 4.17
C PHE A 93 3.56 -16.21 3.08
N SER A 94 3.02 -17.21 2.39
CA SER A 94 3.68 -17.78 1.22
C SER A 94 3.54 -16.84 0.02
N ILE A 95 4.62 -16.62 -0.72
CA ILE A 95 4.66 -15.74 -1.90
C ILE A 95 5.02 -16.55 -3.15
N THR A 96 4.24 -16.38 -4.21
CA THR A 96 4.53 -16.92 -5.54
C THR A 96 4.91 -15.79 -6.49
N PRO A 97 6.17 -15.72 -6.96
CA PRO A 97 6.63 -14.67 -7.85
C PRO A 97 6.30 -14.96 -9.33
N GLY A 98 6.22 -13.91 -10.15
CA GLY A 98 6.13 -14.04 -11.61
C GLY A 98 4.77 -14.52 -12.12
N VAL A 99 3.71 -14.33 -11.33
CA VAL A 99 2.36 -14.79 -11.70
C VAL A 99 1.83 -13.96 -12.87
N GLN A 100 1.34 -14.65 -13.90
CA GLN A 100 0.68 -14.03 -15.04
C GLN A 100 -0.77 -13.71 -14.67
N VAL A 101 -1.22 -12.51 -14.99
CA VAL A 101 -2.60 -12.09 -14.80
C VAL A 101 -3.26 -12.04 -16.18
N GLU A 102 -4.47 -12.60 -16.29
CA GLU A 102 -5.24 -12.58 -17.54
C GLU A 102 -5.59 -11.13 -17.92
N GLY A 103 -5.34 -10.75 -19.18
CA GLY A 103 -5.41 -9.34 -19.61
C GLY A 103 -4.34 -8.44 -18.98
N GLY A 104 -3.34 -9.04 -18.33
CA GLY A 104 -2.33 -8.36 -17.54
C GLY A 104 -1.40 -7.47 -18.36
N ARG A 105 -0.98 -6.40 -17.70
CA ARG A 105 0.05 -5.47 -18.17
C ARG A 105 1.41 -6.17 -18.22
N ARG A 106 1.92 -6.44 -19.44
CA ARG A 106 3.23 -7.10 -19.66
C ARG A 106 4.41 -6.35 -19.04
N ASP A 107 4.23 -5.08 -18.72
CA ASP A 107 5.21 -4.22 -18.06
C ASP A 107 5.22 -4.34 -16.54
N ILE A 108 4.34 -5.15 -15.93
CA ILE A 108 4.26 -5.37 -14.49
C ILE A 108 4.64 -6.81 -14.14
N TYR A 109 5.54 -6.95 -13.16
CA TYR A 109 5.84 -8.21 -12.52
C TYR A 109 5.03 -8.34 -11.23
N PHE A 110 4.30 -9.45 -11.09
CA PHE A 110 3.43 -9.67 -9.95
C PHE A 110 4.00 -10.67 -8.96
N LEU A 111 3.86 -10.36 -7.68
CA LEU A 111 4.00 -11.27 -6.56
C LEU A 111 2.60 -11.60 -6.04
N LYS A 112 2.27 -12.88 -5.96
CA LYS A 112 1.04 -13.36 -5.33
C LYS A 112 1.31 -13.72 -3.87
N VAL A 113 0.67 -13.02 -2.96
CA VAL A 113 0.74 -13.31 -1.52
C VAL A 113 -0.47 -14.15 -1.15
N ASN A 114 -0.24 -15.35 -0.61
CA ASN A 114 -1.29 -16.28 -0.20
C ASN A 114 -1.69 -16.00 1.25
N LEU A 115 -2.98 -15.76 1.48
CA LEU A 115 -3.56 -15.38 2.76
C LEU A 115 -4.38 -16.51 3.42
N ASP A 116 -4.50 -17.66 2.74
CA ASP A 116 -5.17 -18.87 3.23
C ASP A 116 -6.60 -18.64 3.72
N GLY A 117 -7.36 -17.76 3.04
CA GLY A 117 -8.76 -17.49 3.33
C GLY A 117 -9.00 -16.64 4.59
N LYS A 118 -7.96 -16.01 5.12
CA LYS A 118 -8.09 -15.12 6.28
C LYS A 118 -8.86 -13.84 5.91
N ALA A 119 -9.64 -13.33 6.86
CA ALA A 119 -10.41 -12.09 6.71
C ALA A 119 -9.51 -10.84 6.71
N SER A 120 -10.12 -9.66 6.76
CA SER A 120 -9.44 -8.34 6.81
C SER A 120 -8.16 -8.35 7.67
N GLN A 121 -7.03 -7.91 7.10
CA GLN A 121 -5.70 -8.03 7.68
C GLN A 121 -4.83 -6.81 7.40
N VAL A 122 -3.86 -6.56 8.29
CA VAL A 122 -2.78 -5.60 8.10
C VAL A 122 -1.49 -6.37 7.89
N LEU A 123 -0.86 -6.14 6.75
CA LEU A 123 0.22 -6.96 6.21
C LEU A 123 1.42 -6.06 5.91
N THR A 124 2.64 -6.56 6.06
CA THR A 124 3.89 -5.89 5.63
C THR A 124 4.73 -6.85 4.82
#